data_AF-A0AAU5BSJ9-F1
#
_entry.id   AF-A0AAU5BSJ9-F1
#
_cell.length_a   1.000
_cell.length_b   1.000
_cell.length_c   1.000
_cell.angle_alpha   90.00
_cell.angle_beta   90.00
_cell.angle_gamma   90.00
#
_symmetry.space_group_name_H-M   'P 1'
#
loop_
_entity.id
_entity.type
_entity.pdbx_description
1 polymer ?
#
loop_
_entity_poly.entity_id
_entity_poly.type
_entity_poly.pdbx_seq_one_letter_code
_entity_poly.pdbx_strand_id
1 'polypeptide(L)' 'MPDRYRETPSPEALNDAIRTLWVRAGEQQRSLTADEQRIYQVLVAAWAEATQAEQELAA' A
#
# COMPACT_ATOMS: atom_id res chain seq x y z
N MET A 1 22.10 12.58 -14.24
CA MET A 1 20.92 12.93 -13.44
C MET A 1 20.10 11.66 -13.35
N PRO A 2 19.94 11.02 -12.18
CA PRO A 2 19.36 9.69 -12.16
C PRO A 2 17.90 9.80 -12.56
N ASP A 3 17.55 9.02 -13.58
CA ASP A 3 16.20 8.70 -13.96
C ASP A 3 15.39 8.44 -12.69
N ARG A 4 14.44 9.33 -12.43
CA ARG A 4 13.28 9.03 -11.59
C ARG A 4 12.53 7.93 -12.32
N TYR A 5 13.01 6.70 -12.20
CA TYR A 5 12.14 5.56 -12.38
C TYR A 5 10.97 5.85 -11.46
N ARG A 6 9.81 6.09 -12.07
CA ARG A 6 8.54 5.79 -11.42
C ARG A 6 8.59 4.28 -11.18
N GLU A 7 9.35 3.87 -10.17
CA GLU A 7 9.19 2.54 -9.59
C GLU A 7 7.77 2.57 -9.05
N THR A 8 6.87 1.90 -9.77
CA THR A 8 5.61 1.47 -9.21
C THR A 8 5.93 0.90 -7.83
N PRO A 9 5.30 1.41 -6.76
CA PRO A 9 5.71 1.09 -5.41
C PRO A 9 5.69 -0.42 -5.21
N SER A 10 6.79 -0.97 -4.70
CA SER A 10 6.91 -2.40 -4.44
C SER A 10 5.82 -2.88 -3.47
N PRO A 11 5.38 -4.14 -3.55
CA PRO A 11 4.39 -4.70 -2.63
C PRO A 11 4.75 -4.50 -1.16
N GLU A 12 6.03 -4.57 -0.81
CA GLU A 12 6.50 -4.32 0.56
C GLU A 12 6.21 -2.89 1.02
N ALA A 13 6.48 -1.89 0.16
CA ALA A 13 6.22 -0.48 0.46
C ALA A 13 4.72 -0.18 0.58
N LEU A 14 3.89 -0.81 -0.26
CA LEU A 14 2.44 -0.71 -0.18
C LEU A 14 1.89 -1.34 1.10
N ASN A 15 2.39 -2.51 1.49
CA ASN A 15 2.02 -3.17 2.73
C ASN A 15 2.44 -2.37 3.97
N ASP A 16 3.63 -1.76 3.96
CA ASP A 16 4.06 -0.87 5.04
C ASP A 16 3.15 0.36 5.19
N ALA A 17 2.75 0.97 4.07
CA ALA A 17 1.80 2.08 4.07
C ALA A 17 0.43 1.68 4.65
N ILE A 18 -0.08 0.50 4.29
CA ILE A 18 -1.32 -0.06 4.86
C ILE A 18 -1.18 -0.26 6.38
N ARG A 19 -0.07 -0.85 6.84
CA ARG A 19 0.18 -1.07 8.27
C ARG A 19 0.28 0.24 9.04
N THR A 20 0.98 1.23 8.48
CA THR A 20 1.11 2.57 9.08
C THR A 20 -0.25 3.24 9.27
N LEU A 21 -1.16 3.09 8.30
CA LEU A 21 -2.53 3.59 8.40
C LEU A 21 -3.26 2.99 9.61
N TRP A 22 -3.18 1.65 9.76
CA TRP A 22 -3.79 0.94 10.88
C TRP A 22 -3.15 1.26 12.23
N VAL A 23 -1.83 1.42 12.29
CA VAL A 23 -1.12 1.83 13.51
C VAL A 23 -1.64 3.19 13.97
N ARG A 24 -1.71 4.19 13.08
CA ARG A 24 -2.20 5.53 13.43
C ARG A 24 -3.65 5.53 13.91
N ALA A 25 -4.52 4.73 13.28
CA ALA A 25 -5.90 4.60 13.71
C ALA A 25 -6.00 3.92 15.09
N GLY A 26 -5.18 2.88 15.31
CA GLY A 26 -5.07 2.17 16.58
C GLY A 26 -4.51 3.03 17.72
N GLU A 27 -3.50 3.87 17.45
CA GLU A 27 -2.95 4.84 18.41
C GLU A 27 -4.01 5.87 18.85
N GLN A 28 -4.89 6.25 17.93
CA GLN A 28 -6.03 7.13 18.21
C GLN A 28 -7.25 6.40 18.78
N GLN A 29 -7.15 5.07 19.02
CA GLN A 29 -8.23 4.19 19.47
C GLN A 29 -9.54 4.38 18.70
N ARG A 30 -9.44 4.63 17.39
CA ARG A 30 -10.58 4.84 16.52
C ARG A 30 -10.53 3.91 15.32
N SER A 31 -11.69 3.72 14.72
CA SER A 31 -11.78 3.13 13.38
C SER A 31 -11.21 4.09 12.33
N LEU A 32 -10.87 3.54 11.16
CA LEU A 32 -10.54 4.34 9.99
C LEU A 32 -11.71 5.28 9.65
N THR A 33 -11.41 6.53 9.36
CA THR A 33 -12.39 7.47 8.83
C THR A 33 -12.77 7.08 7.39
N ALA A 34 -13.85 7.66 6.86
CA ALA A 34 -14.26 7.41 5.49
C ALA A 34 -13.17 7.77 4.45
N ASP A 35 -12.35 8.78 4.75
CA ASP A 35 -11.23 9.17 3.88
C ASP A 35 -10.10 8.13 3.92
N GLU A 36 -9.68 7.74 5.12
CA GLU A 36 -8.66 6.71 5.31
C GLU A 36 -9.10 5.34 4.78
N GLN A 37 -10.41 5.05 4.84
CA GLN A 37 -10.96 3.83 4.26
C GLN A 37 -10.87 3.83 2.73
N ARG A 38 -11.05 4.99 2.07
CA ARG A 38 -10.80 5.12 0.63
C ARG A 38 -9.31 4.96 0.31
N ILE A 39 -8.44 5.59 1.11
CA ILE A 39 -6.98 5.45 0.95
C ILE A 39 -6.58 3.97 1.10
N TYR A 40 -7.10 3.28 2.12
CA TYR A 40 -6.89 1.86 2.34
C TYR A 40 -7.30 1.02 1.12
N GLN A 41 -8.48 1.27 0.54
CA GLN A 41 -8.94 0.54 -0.65
C GLN A 41 -8.00 0.72 -1.85
N VAL A 42 -7.54 1.95 -2.09
CA VAL A 42 -6.57 2.24 -3.17
C VAL A 42 -5.24 1.53 -2.91
N LEU A 43 -4.73 1.55 -1.67
CA LEU A 43 -3.48 0.89 -1.32
C LEU A 43 -3.56 -0.63 -1.46
N VAL A 44 -4.67 -1.24 -1.03
CA VAL A 44 -4.89 -2.70 -1.15
C VAL A 44 -5.01 -3.12 -2.60
N ALA A 45 -5.71 -2.35 -3.45
CA ALA A 45 -5.81 -2.63 -4.87
C ALA A 45 -4.43 -2.60 -5.54
N ALA A 46 -3.66 -1.53 -5.31
CA ALA A 46 -2.31 -1.42 -5.84
C ALA A 46 -1.38 -2.54 -5.33
N TRP A 47 -1.51 -2.93 -4.05
CA TRP A 47 -0.72 -4.01 -3.47
C TRP A 47 -1.02 -5.36 -4.12
N ALA A 48 -2.30 -5.65 -4.35
CA ALA A 48 -2.73 -6.88 -5.01
C ALA A 48 -2.20 -6.96 -6.45
N GLU A 49 -2.30 -5.87 -7.22
CA GLU A 49 -1.77 -5.80 -8.58
C GLU A 49 -0.26 -5.99 -8.61
N ALA A 50 0.47 -5.31 -7.73
CA ALA A 50 1.93 -5.42 -7.65
C ALA A 50 2.38 -6.81 -7.19
N THR A 51 1.67 -7.43 -6.23
CA THR A 51 1.96 -8.79 -5.74
C THR A 51 1.66 -9.86 -6.80
N GLN A 52 0.63 -9.65 -7.62
CA GLN A 52 0.33 -10.53 -8.74
C GLN A 52 1.44 -10.45 -9.80
N ALA A 53 1.84 -9.23 -10.18
CA ALA A 53 2.91 -9.02 -11.16
C ALA A 53 4.25 -9.62 -10.69
N GLU A 54 4.61 -9.49 -9.41
CA GLU A 54 5.82 -10.13 -8.86
C GLU A 54 5.76 -11.66 -8.90
N GLN A 55 4.60 -12.26 -8.59
CA GLN A 55 4.43 -13.72 -8.66
C GLN A 55 4.51 -14.25 -10.10
N GLU A 56 3.93 -13.53 -11.08
CA GLU A 56 4.02 -13.89 -12.49
C GLU A 56 5.44 -13.78 -13.05
N LEU A 57 6.24 -12.83 -12.55
CA LEU A 57 7.67 -12.70 -12.88
C LEU A 57 8.54 -13.82 -12.27
N ALA A 58 8.09 -14.42 -11.16
CA ALA A 58 8.82 -15.45 -10.43
C ALA A 58 8.46 -16.90 -10.84
N ALA A 59 7.47 -17.09 -11.72
CA ALA A 59 6.97 -18.38 -12.20
C ALA A 59 7.61 -18.81 -13.53
#